data_AF-A0A1Y3XL79-F1
#
_entry.id   AF-A0A1Y3XL79-F1
#
_cell.length_a   1.000
_cell.length_b   1.000
_cell.length_c   1.000
_cell.angle_alpha   90.00
_cell.angle_beta   90.00
_cell.angle_gamma   90.00
#
_symmetry.space_group_name_H-M   'P 1'
#
loop_
_entity.id
_entity.type
_entity.pdbx_description
1 polymer ?
#
loop_
_entity_poly.entity_id
_entity_poly.type
_entity_poly.pdbx_seq_one_letter_code
_entity_poly.pdbx_strand_id
1 'polypeptide(L)'
;MMEMHAFQNAKQLEIPSLVGPEKPAAQDLLAFLYDMSVWTKASPQIIVGGQRESDVLYALFRGVAFVELDFRQVFGPELAVLMPRWKIDAFTNADSTQESVWLALEKQGTALYGVQKTLSGRASEMMQALCLRIVC
;
A
#
# COMPACT_ATOMS: atom_id res chain seq x y z
N MET A 1 -25.40 -16.31 7.30
CA MET A 1 -24.01 -15.90 7.58
C MET A 1 -23.49 -15.32 6.27
N MET A 2 -23.12 -14.04 6.23
CA MET A 2 -22.59 -13.43 5.01
C MET A 2 -21.18 -14.02 4.83
N GLU A 3 -20.94 -14.81 3.79
CA GLU A 3 -19.57 -15.20 3.44
C GLU A 3 -18.83 -13.90 3.11
N MET A 4 -17.91 -13.49 3.97
CA MET A 4 -16.96 -12.45 3.59
C MET A 4 -16.04 -13.06 2.56
N HIS A 5 -16.20 -12.63 1.29
CA HIS A 5 -15.28 -13.02 0.23
C HIS A 5 -13.86 -12.64 0.66
N ALA A 6 -12.99 -13.63 0.78
CA ALA A 6 -11.58 -13.41 1.08
C ALA A 6 -10.90 -12.76 -0.14
N PHE A 7 -9.95 -11.87 0.14
CA PHE A 7 -9.05 -11.35 -0.90
C PHE A 7 -8.25 -12.49 -1.52
N GLN A 8 -8.21 -12.51 -2.86
CA GLN A 8 -7.47 -13.47 -3.67
C GLN A 8 -6.30 -12.78 -4.36
N ASN A 9 -5.16 -13.46 -4.52
CA ASN A 9 -4.04 -12.94 -5.26
C ASN A 9 -4.42 -12.77 -6.74
N ALA A 10 -4.26 -11.56 -7.26
CA ALA A 10 -4.64 -11.20 -8.62
C ALA A 10 -3.43 -10.94 -9.52
N LYS A 11 -2.38 -10.32 -8.96
CA LYS A 11 -1.13 -9.99 -9.67
C LYS A 11 0.03 -9.95 -8.68
N GLN A 12 1.21 -10.34 -9.17
CA GLN A 12 2.44 -10.30 -8.40
C GLN A 12 3.56 -9.73 -9.27
N LEU A 13 4.32 -8.78 -8.74
CA LEU A 13 5.46 -8.16 -9.38
C LEU A 13 6.64 -8.18 -8.41
N GLU A 14 7.81 -8.61 -8.87
CA GLU A 14 9.02 -8.52 -8.06
C GLU A 14 9.41 -7.05 -7.87
N ILE A 15 9.67 -6.66 -6.64
CA ILE A 15 10.16 -5.33 -6.28
C ILE A 15 11.67 -5.47 -6.04
N PRO A 16 12.51 -4.68 -6.74
CA PRO A 16 13.94 -4.70 -6.49
C PRO A 16 14.17 -4.35 -5.02
N SER A 17 14.74 -5.31 -4.29
CA SER A 17 15.09 -5.13 -2.89
C SER A 17 16.25 -4.15 -2.80
N LEU A 18 16.01 -2.97 -2.23
CA LEU A 18 17.09 -2.05 -1.88
C LEU A 18 17.66 -2.42 -0.51
N VAL A 19 18.97 -2.32 -0.38
CA VAL A 19 19.64 -2.41 0.94
C VAL A 19 19.34 -1.12 1.69
N GLY A 20 18.28 -1.13 2.48
CA GLY A 20 17.92 -0.07 3.42
C GLY A 20 18.54 -0.27 4.81
N PRO A 21 18.42 0.71 5.72
CA PRO A 21 18.76 0.53 7.12
C PRO A 21 17.95 -0.60 7.75
N GLU A 22 18.56 -1.38 8.66
CA GLU A 22 17.85 -2.44 9.39
C GLU A 22 16.68 -1.91 10.23
N LYS A 23 16.75 -0.64 10.64
CA LYS A 23 15.70 0.04 11.41
C LYS A 23 15.49 1.47 10.89
N PRO A 24 14.55 1.66 9.95
CA PRO A 24 14.17 2.98 9.45
C PRO A 24 13.77 3.97 10.56
N ALA A 25 14.15 5.22 10.38
CA ALA A 25 13.81 6.33 11.25
C ALA A 25 12.42 6.87 10.93
N ALA A 26 11.76 7.53 11.90
CA ALA A 26 10.45 8.15 11.67
C ALA A 26 10.48 9.22 10.57
N GLN A 27 11.66 9.82 10.35
CA GLN A 27 11.91 10.76 9.24
C GLN A 27 11.74 10.10 7.88
N ASP A 28 12.10 8.83 7.72
CA ASP A 28 11.95 8.09 6.46
C ASP A 28 10.46 7.89 6.13
N LEU A 29 9.64 7.58 7.14
CA LEU A 29 8.18 7.48 6.97
C LEU A 29 7.56 8.83 6.61
N LEU A 30 8.01 9.92 7.25
CA LEU A 30 7.52 11.27 6.96
C LEU A 30 7.92 11.72 5.54
N ALA A 31 9.13 11.41 5.09
CA ALA A 31 9.60 11.67 3.73
C ALA A 31 8.74 10.91 2.71
N PHE A 32 8.53 9.61 2.92
CA PHE A 32 7.64 8.80 2.08
C PHE A 32 6.22 9.39 1.99
N LEU A 33 5.62 9.78 3.12
CA LEU A 33 4.28 10.40 3.11
C LEU A 33 4.26 11.76 2.39
N TYR A 34 5.36 12.52 2.49
CA TYR A 34 5.51 13.77 1.74
C TYR A 34 5.62 13.50 0.23
N ASP A 35 6.44 12.54 -0.19
CA ASP A 35 6.61 12.18 -1.59
C ASP A 35 5.31 11.63 -2.21
N MET A 36 4.58 10.81 -1.45
CA MET A 36 3.20 10.41 -1.79
C MET A 36 2.28 11.62 -1.97
N SER A 37 2.39 12.64 -1.11
CA SER A 37 1.56 13.85 -1.21
C SER A 37 1.89 14.67 -2.47
N VAL A 38 3.18 14.78 -2.81
CA VAL A 38 3.65 15.46 -4.03
C VAL A 38 3.16 14.71 -5.27
N TRP A 39 3.32 13.39 -5.31
CA TRP A 39 2.96 12.55 -6.44
C TRP A 39 1.44 12.51 -6.68
N THR A 40 0.66 12.33 -5.61
CA THR A 40 -0.82 12.32 -5.69
C THR A 40 -1.42 13.71 -5.86
N LYS A 41 -0.65 14.77 -5.60
CA LYS A 41 -1.12 16.17 -5.48
C LYS A 41 -2.25 16.31 -4.43
N ALA A 42 -2.23 15.46 -3.41
CA ALA A 42 -3.23 15.43 -2.35
C ALA A 42 -2.55 15.35 -0.97
N SER A 43 -3.11 16.05 0.01
CA SER A 43 -2.64 15.94 1.40
C SER A 43 -3.35 14.79 2.11
N PRO A 44 -2.62 13.90 2.82
CA PRO A 44 -3.24 12.80 3.54
C PRO A 44 -3.99 13.30 4.77
N GLN A 45 -5.18 12.74 4.98
CA GLN A 45 -5.85 12.80 6.28
C GLN A 45 -5.31 11.65 7.13
N ILE A 46 -4.67 11.98 8.26
CA ILE A 46 -4.14 10.99 9.20
C ILE A 46 -5.23 10.63 10.21
N ILE A 47 -5.51 9.33 10.32
CA ILE A 47 -6.53 8.77 11.22
C ILE A 47 -5.85 7.68 12.05
N VAL A 48 -5.99 7.74 13.38
CA VAL A 48 -5.50 6.70 14.28
C VAL A 48 -6.54 5.58 14.36
N GLY A 49 -6.09 4.33 14.32
CA GLY A 49 -6.96 3.17 14.52
C GLY A 49 -7.71 3.23 15.86
N GLY A 50 -8.85 2.53 15.91
CA GLY A 50 -9.64 2.43 17.14
C GLY A 50 -8.94 1.62 18.23
N GLN A 51 -9.61 1.40 19.37
CA GLN A 51 -9.01 0.66 20.51
C GLN A 51 -8.45 -0.74 20.17
N ARG A 52 -8.97 -1.41 19.13
CA ARG A 52 -8.50 -2.73 18.68
C ARG A 52 -7.35 -2.67 17.66
N GLU A 53 -6.99 -1.49 17.18
CA GLU A 53 -5.95 -1.21 16.18
C GLU A 53 -5.12 0.02 16.60
N SER A 54 -4.80 0.12 17.89
CA SER A 54 -4.12 1.29 18.46
C SER A 54 -2.70 1.51 17.94
N ASP A 55 -2.12 0.49 17.32
CA ASP A 55 -0.82 0.46 16.64
C ASP A 55 -0.92 0.81 15.15
N VAL A 56 -2.11 1.13 14.64
CA VAL A 56 -2.36 1.39 13.22
C VAL A 56 -2.62 2.87 12.98
N LEU A 57 -1.91 3.42 11.99
CA LEU A 57 -2.17 4.72 11.41
C LEU A 57 -2.70 4.54 9.98
N TYR A 58 -3.75 5.29 9.66
CA TYR A 58 -4.31 5.36 8.32
C TYR A 58 -3.98 6.72 7.68
N ALA A 59 -3.46 6.72 6.46
CA ALA A 59 -3.24 7.93 5.67
C ALA A 59 -4.15 7.91 4.44
N LEU A 60 -5.22 8.71 4.47
CA LEU A 60 -6.23 8.77 3.41
C LEU A 60 -5.98 9.92 2.45
N PHE A 61 -5.73 9.61 1.19
CA PHE A 61 -5.61 10.57 0.09
C PHE A 61 -6.89 10.55 -0.74
N ARG A 62 -7.58 11.70 -0.81
CA ARG A 62 -8.86 11.85 -1.51
C ARG A 62 -8.65 12.41 -2.92
N GLY A 63 -9.54 12.02 -3.85
CA GLY A 63 -9.52 12.54 -5.22
C GLY A 63 -8.31 12.08 -6.04
N VAL A 64 -7.73 10.93 -5.67
CA VAL A 64 -6.56 10.34 -6.34
C VAL A 64 -7.03 9.23 -7.27
N ALA A 65 -6.44 9.20 -8.46
CA ALA A 65 -6.48 8.07 -9.36
C ALA A 65 -5.06 7.80 -9.86
N PHE A 66 -4.66 6.53 -9.93
CA PHE A 66 -3.31 6.17 -10.33
C PHE A 66 -3.24 4.81 -11.01
N VAL A 67 -2.15 4.59 -11.78
CA VAL A 67 -1.82 3.29 -12.36
C VAL A 67 -1.00 2.49 -11.35
N GLU A 68 -1.38 1.24 -11.12
CA GLU A 68 -0.72 0.37 -10.14
C GLU A 68 0.77 0.20 -10.46
N LEU A 69 1.12 0.02 -11.73
CA LEU A 69 2.52 -0.16 -12.15
C LEU A 69 3.37 1.06 -11.79
N ASP A 70 2.88 2.28 -12.05
CA ASP A 70 3.59 3.52 -11.73
C ASP A 70 3.76 3.64 -10.21
N PHE A 71 2.72 3.35 -9.43
CA PHE A 71 2.82 3.32 -7.97
C PHE A 71 3.90 2.35 -7.48
N ARG A 72 3.98 1.13 -8.06
CA ARG A 72 5.00 0.14 -7.70
C ARG A 72 6.40 0.59 -8.09
N GLN A 73 6.57 1.21 -9.25
CA GLN A 73 7.86 1.69 -9.73
C GLN A 73 8.39 2.84 -8.88
N VAL A 74 7.52 3.79 -8.51
CA VAL A 74 7.90 4.95 -7.70
C VAL A 74 8.10 4.56 -6.24
N PHE A 75 7.11 3.89 -5.62
CA PHE A 75 7.08 3.70 -4.17
C PHE A 75 7.46 2.30 -3.70
N GLY A 76 7.52 1.31 -4.59
CA GLY A 76 7.92 -0.05 -4.22
C GLY A 76 9.26 -0.12 -3.48
N PRO A 77 10.33 0.55 -3.98
CA PRO A 77 11.62 0.56 -3.32
C PRO A 77 11.61 1.27 -1.95
N GLU A 78 10.86 2.36 -1.80
CA GLU A 78 10.70 3.08 -0.53
C GLU A 78 9.93 2.24 0.50
N LEU A 79 8.86 1.58 0.06
CA LEU A 79 8.12 0.63 0.90
C LEU A 79 9.01 -0.53 1.36
N ALA A 80 9.90 -1.02 0.51
CA ALA A 80 10.89 -2.04 0.86
C ALA A 80 11.85 -1.57 1.95
N VAL A 81 12.31 -0.32 1.86
CA VAL A 81 13.17 0.31 2.87
C VAL A 81 12.44 0.45 4.21
N LEU A 82 11.15 0.82 4.22
CA LEU A 82 10.37 1.04 5.44
C LEU A 82 9.90 -0.25 6.12
N MET A 83 9.78 -1.34 5.34
CA MET A 83 9.21 -2.63 5.77
C MET A 83 9.80 -3.23 7.06
N PRO A 84 11.11 -3.10 7.39
CA PRO A 84 11.66 -3.66 8.63
C PRO A 84 11.03 -3.08 9.91
N ARG A 85 10.43 -1.88 9.82
CA ARG A 85 9.78 -1.21 10.96
C ARG A 85 8.28 -1.04 10.79
N TRP A 86 7.81 -0.74 9.58
CA TRP A 86 6.39 -0.51 9.32
C TRP A 86 5.87 -1.43 8.25
N LYS A 87 4.78 -2.14 8.55
CA LYS A 87 4.00 -2.80 7.50
C LYS A 87 3.05 -1.78 6.88
N ILE A 88 3.32 -1.41 5.64
CA ILE A 88 2.52 -0.43 4.89
C ILE A 88 1.79 -1.15 3.76
N ASP A 89 0.47 -1.20 3.87
CA ASP A 89 -0.44 -1.73 2.86
C ASP A 89 -1.25 -0.57 2.25
N ALA A 90 -1.61 -0.65 0.97
CA ALA A 90 -2.51 0.32 0.34
C ALA A 90 -3.86 -0.32 -0.02
N PHE A 91 -4.94 0.34 0.35
CA PHE A 91 -6.30 0.00 -0.02
C PHE A 91 -6.84 1.04 -1.00
N THR A 92 -7.43 0.54 -2.07
CA THR A 92 -7.95 1.32 -3.20
C THR A 92 -9.15 0.60 -3.81
N ASN A 93 -9.80 1.22 -4.79
CA ASN A 93 -10.81 0.59 -5.63
C ASN A 93 -10.27 0.44 -7.06
N ALA A 94 -10.70 -0.60 -7.77
CA ALA A 94 -10.48 -0.71 -9.21
C ALA A 94 -11.38 0.29 -9.96
N ASP A 95 -10.84 1.00 -10.93
CA ASP A 95 -11.57 2.05 -11.67
C ASP A 95 -12.86 1.54 -12.33
N SER A 96 -12.78 0.43 -13.06
CA SER A 96 -13.87 -0.09 -13.88
C SER A 96 -14.91 -0.90 -13.12
N THR A 97 -14.50 -1.66 -12.11
CA THR A 97 -15.38 -2.56 -11.35
C THR A 97 -15.78 -2.01 -9.99
N GLN A 98 -15.09 -0.96 -9.52
CA GLN A 98 -15.20 -0.40 -8.16
C GLN A 98 -14.88 -1.41 -7.05
N GLU A 99 -14.35 -2.59 -7.39
CA GLU A 99 -14.01 -3.62 -6.42
C GLU A 99 -12.88 -3.15 -5.52
N SER A 100 -12.88 -3.60 -4.26
CA SER A 100 -11.78 -3.33 -3.34
C SER A 100 -10.51 -4.04 -3.81
N VAL A 101 -9.43 -3.28 -3.85
CA VAL A 101 -8.08 -3.74 -4.19
C VAL A 101 -7.17 -3.48 -3.00
N TRP A 102 -6.40 -4.49 -2.63
CA TRP A 102 -5.35 -4.41 -1.63
C TRP A 102 -4.00 -4.59 -2.32
N LEU A 103 -3.16 -3.56 -2.23
CA LEU A 103 -1.77 -3.59 -2.66
C LEU A 103 -0.90 -3.84 -1.43
N ALA A 104 -0.32 -5.03 -1.35
CA ALA A 104 0.58 -5.44 -0.29
C ALA A 104 2.02 -5.51 -0.79
N LEU A 105 2.96 -5.49 0.15
CA LEU A 105 4.35 -5.87 -0.05
C LEU A 105 4.61 -7.16 0.74
N GLU A 106 5.05 -8.20 0.06
CA GLU A 106 5.23 -9.53 0.65
C GLU A 106 6.62 -10.09 0.40
N LYS A 107 7.25 -10.59 1.46
CA LYS A 107 8.55 -11.26 1.39
C LYS A 107 8.34 -12.76 1.18
N GLN A 108 8.94 -13.31 0.13
CA GLN A 108 8.96 -14.77 -0.13
C GLN A 108 10.42 -15.20 -0.27
N GLY A 109 10.96 -15.84 0.77
CA GLY A 109 12.38 -16.14 0.87
C GLY A 109 13.23 -14.87 0.93
N THR A 110 14.15 -14.72 -0.02
CA THR A 110 15.00 -13.52 -0.16
C THR A 110 14.41 -12.45 -1.08
N ALA A 111 13.36 -12.79 -1.84
CA ALA A 111 12.73 -11.90 -2.80
C ALA A 111 11.55 -11.15 -2.16
N LEU A 112 11.28 -9.97 -2.71
CA LEU A 112 10.24 -9.07 -2.25
C LEU A 112 9.27 -8.82 -3.41
N TYR A 113 7.98 -8.89 -3.12
CA TYR A 113 6.94 -8.82 -4.14
C TYR A 113 5.89 -7.79 -3.79
N GLY A 114 5.54 -6.97 -4.78
CA GLY A 114 4.31 -6.21 -4.78
C GLY A 114 3.17 -7.13 -5.20
N VAL A 115 2.25 -7.40 -4.27
CA VAL A 115 1.09 -8.28 -4.52
C VAL A 115 -0.17 -7.43 -4.60
N GLN A 116 -0.93 -7.59 -5.67
CA GLN A 116 -2.28 -7.08 -5.80
C GLN A 116 -3.25 -8.18 -5.41
N LYS A 117 -4.17 -7.88 -4.50
CA LYS A 117 -5.25 -8.78 -4.10
C LYS A 117 -6.59 -8.11 -4.34
N THR A 118 -7.54 -8.87 -4.89
CA THR A 118 -8.90 -8.40 -5.18
C THR A 118 -9.90 -9.44 -4.72
N LEU A 119 -11.19 -9.08 -4.63
CA LEU A 119 -12.23 -10.05 -4.25
C LEU A 119 -12.47 -11.07 -5.37
N SER A 120 -12.36 -10.63 -6.62
CA SER A 120 -12.58 -11.48 -7.81
C SER A 120 -11.35 -12.31 -8.22
N GLY A 121 -10.16 -12.00 -7.68
CA GLY A 121 -8.89 -12.56 -8.14
C GLY A 121 -8.45 -12.03 -9.51
N ARG A 122 -9.16 -11.04 -10.07
CA ARG A 122 -8.79 -10.36 -11.32
C ARG A 122 -7.98 -9.12 -11.01
N ALA A 123 -6.93 -8.88 -11.79
CA ALA A 123 -6.10 -7.70 -11.63
C ALA A 123 -6.77 -6.48 -12.26
N SER A 124 -6.60 -5.33 -11.62
CA SER A 124 -6.85 -4.02 -12.19
C SER A 124 -5.53 -3.29 -12.42
N GLU A 125 -5.50 -2.44 -13.43
CA GLU A 125 -4.36 -1.55 -13.71
C GLU A 125 -4.60 -0.17 -13.13
N MET A 126 -5.83 0.34 -13.25
CA MET A 126 -6.22 1.67 -12.82
C MET A 126 -6.92 1.61 -11.46
N MET A 127 -6.49 2.48 -10.58
CA MET A 127 -6.88 2.53 -9.17
C MET A 127 -7.53 3.89 -8.87
N GLN A 128 -8.57 3.86 -8.05
CA GLN A 128 -9.28 5.04 -7.54
C GLN A 128 -9.30 5.03 -6.02
N ALA A 129 -9.09 6.22 -5.45
CA ALA A 129 -8.88 6.44 -4.02
C ALA A 129 -7.59 5.78 -3.51
N LEU A 130 -7.08 6.27 -2.39
CA LEU A 130 -5.88 5.70 -1.80
C LEU A 130 -5.91 5.86 -0.28
N CYS A 131 -5.87 4.75 0.42
CA CYS A 131 -5.72 4.70 1.87
C CYS A 131 -4.52 3.82 2.21
N LEU A 132 -3.50 4.39 2.83
CA LEU A 132 -2.40 3.60 3.39
C LEU A 132 -2.77 3.16 4.79
N ARG A 133 -2.54 1.88 5.10
CA ARG A 133 -2.58 1.30 6.43
C ARG A 133 -1.16 1.05 6.90
N ILE A 134 -0.73 1.74 7.93
CA ILE A 134 0.63 1.73 8.48
C ILE A 134 0.57 1.09 9.86
N VAL A 135 1.09 -0.13 9.99
CA VAL A 135 1.23 -0.81 11.29
C VAL A 135 2.58 -0.41 11.90
N CYS A 136 2.55 0.14 13.11
CA CYS A 136 3.69 0.73 13.83
C CYS A 136 4.38 -0.21 14.81
#